data_AF-C1N7N7-F1
#
_entry.id   AF-C1N7N7-F1
#
_cell.length_a   1.000
_cell.length_b   1.000
_cell.length_c   1.000
_cell.angle_alpha   90.00
_cell.angle_beta   90.00
_cell.angle_gamma   90.00
#
_symmetry.space_group_name_H-M   'P 1'
#
loop_
_entity.id
_entity.type
_entity.pdbx_description
1 polymer ?
#
loop_
_entity_poly.entity_id
_entity_poly.type
_entity_poly.pdbx_seq_one_letter_code
_entity_poly.pdbx_strand_id
1 'polypeptide(L)'
;MDPRPSARLTSLQRSLRDLVFQRWLDGRCEDRADTHKAVGAVDLFVPFFPLDRAAVEAVVASHLRRVLSHTGPHTTALAWARSVRRARAGELRGLSWDTRVIEFLASQVEFERGYAIEGGKEAPAVLSRFVTRAIRKLTTARGGGGGGGGGGGLSGARVRLAVADDGNELVASVESEEEEEEEARAAAGEA
;
A
#
# COMPACT_ATOMS: atom_id res chain seq x y z
N MET A 1 25.80 -29.82 2.77
CA MET A 1 24.83 -30.74 2.13
C MET A 1 23.87 -29.86 1.36
N ASP A 2 23.98 -29.85 0.04
CA ASP A 2 23.22 -28.94 -0.81
C ASP A 2 21.83 -29.56 -1.05
N PRO A 3 20.72 -28.92 -0.63
CA PRO A 3 19.39 -29.48 -0.83
C PRO A 3 19.08 -29.45 -2.33
N ARG A 4 19.18 -30.62 -2.99
CA ARG A 4 18.82 -30.73 -4.40
C ARG A 4 17.39 -30.19 -4.57
N PRO A 5 17.14 -29.28 -5.53
CA PRO A 5 15.81 -28.78 -5.78
C PRO A 5 14.87 -29.96 -6.10
N SER A 6 13.64 -29.89 -5.59
CA SER A 6 12.67 -30.96 -5.80
C SER A 6 12.44 -31.18 -7.31
N ALA A 7 12.21 -32.43 -7.72
CA ALA A 7 12.00 -32.77 -9.13
C ALA A 7 10.87 -31.94 -9.79
N ARG A 8 9.86 -31.53 -8.98
CA ARG A 8 8.79 -30.63 -9.41
C ARG A 8 9.29 -29.22 -9.76
N LEU A 9 10.18 -28.66 -8.93
CA LEU A 9 10.77 -27.34 -9.18
C LEU A 9 11.60 -27.36 -10.46
N THR A 10 12.45 -28.37 -10.65
CA THR A 10 13.25 -28.52 -11.87
C THR A 10 12.39 -28.65 -13.12
N SER A 11 11.30 -29.42 -13.05
CA SER A 11 10.34 -29.55 -14.16
C SER A 11 9.66 -28.22 -14.47
N LEU A 12 9.20 -27.48 -13.46
CA LEU A 12 8.57 -26.18 -13.63
C LEU A 12 9.53 -25.17 -14.27
N GLN A 13 10.78 -25.12 -13.79
CA GLN A 13 11.81 -24.22 -14.31
C GLN A 13 12.13 -24.52 -15.78
N ARG A 14 12.18 -25.80 -16.16
CA ARG A 14 12.32 -26.19 -17.57
C ARG A 14 11.12 -25.72 -18.40
N SER A 15 9.90 -25.95 -17.94
CA SER A 15 8.69 -25.50 -18.66
C SER A 15 8.63 -23.98 -18.84
N LEU A 16 9.01 -23.21 -17.81
CA LEU A 16 9.06 -21.74 -17.90
C LEU A 16 10.13 -21.27 -18.88
N ARG A 17 11.32 -21.88 -18.83
CA ARG A 17 12.41 -21.60 -19.75
C ARG A 17 12.00 -21.86 -21.20
N ASP A 18 11.36 -23.00 -21.46
CA ASP A 18 10.91 -23.39 -22.79
C ASP A 18 9.82 -22.43 -23.29
N LEU A 19 8.91 -21.98 -22.43
CA LEU A 19 7.88 -20.99 -22.76
C LEU A 19 8.49 -19.63 -23.15
N VAL A 20 9.47 -19.14 -22.38
CA VAL A 20 10.20 -17.90 -22.70
C VAL A 20 10.92 -18.04 -24.03
N PHE A 21 11.57 -19.19 -24.26
CA PHE A 21 12.29 -19.48 -25.49
C PHE A 21 11.37 -19.46 -26.72
N GLN A 22 10.20 -20.13 -26.65
CA GLN A 22 9.23 -20.12 -27.75
C GLN A 22 8.74 -18.71 -28.07
N ARG A 23 8.36 -17.93 -27.04
CA ARG A 23 7.86 -16.57 -27.24
C ARG A 23 8.91 -15.63 -27.86
N TRP A 24 10.19 -15.84 -27.55
CA TRP A 24 11.28 -15.07 -28.13
C TRP A 24 11.51 -15.43 -29.61
N LEU A 25 11.46 -16.72 -29.95
CA LEU A 25 11.56 -17.19 -31.34
C LEU A 25 10.42 -16.64 -32.21
N ASP A 26 9.18 -16.65 -31.70
CA ASP A 26 8.01 -16.12 -32.40
C ASP A 26 8.15 -14.61 -32.69
N GLY A 27 8.86 -13.88 -31.82
CA GLY A 27 9.16 -12.46 -31.98
C GLY A 27 10.17 -12.14 -33.08
N ARG A 28 10.89 -13.14 -33.63
CA ARG A 28 12.00 -12.99 -34.59
C ARG A 28 13.06 -11.98 -34.16
N CYS A 29 13.29 -11.85 -32.86
CA CYS A 29 14.17 -10.80 -32.32
C CYS A 29 15.67 -11.12 -32.51
N GLU A 30 16.09 -12.40 -32.49
CA GLU A 30 17.50 -12.82 -32.57
C GLU A 30 17.65 -14.25 -33.17
N ASP A 31 18.90 -14.66 -33.44
CA ASP A 31 19.25 -16.03 -33.84
C ASP A 31 19.04 -17.03 -32.68
N ARG A 32 18.52 -18.22 -33.02
CA ARG A 32 18.16 -19.29 -32.08
C ARG A 32 19.32 -19.68 -31.17
N ALA A 33 20.54 -19.71 -31.71
CA ALA A 33 21.73 -20.10 -30.96
C ALA A 33 22.03 -19.12 -29.83
N ASP A 34 21.86 -17.82 -30.07
CA ASP A 34 22.15 -16.77 -29.10
C ASP A 34 21.03 -16.64 -28.07
N THR A 35 19.77 -16.76 -28.48
CA THR A 35 18.63 -16.86 -27.55
C THR A 35 18.79 -18.04 -26.60
N HIS A 36 19.30 -19.18 -27.07
CA HIS A 36 19.48 -20.38 -26.23
C HIS A 36 20.58 -20.16 -25.18
N LYS A 37 21.68 -19.48 -25.55
CA LYS A 37 22.73 -19.11 -24.59
C LYS A 37 22.20 -18.15 -23.54
N ALA A 38 21.47 -17.11 -23.95
CA ALA A 38 20.93 -16.10 -23.05
C ALA A 38 19.92 -16.69 -22.06
N VAL A 39 18.94 -17.43 -22.56
CA VAL A 39 17.91 -18.09 -21.75
C VAL A 39 18.49 -19.23 -20.89
N GLY A 40 19.51 -19.94 -21.40
CA GLY A 40 20.21 -20.99 -20.67
C GLY A 40 21.10 -20.50 -19.53
N ALA A 41 21.51 -19.23 -19.56
CA ALA A 41 22.28 -18.58 -18.50
C ALA A 41 21.41 -18.06 -17.34
N VAL A 42 20.08 -18.15 -17.44
CA VAL A 42 19.16 -17.76 -16.36
C VAL A 42 19.04 -18.89 -15.34
N ASP A 43 19.42 -18.60 -14.10
CA ASP A 43 19.38 -19.56 -13.00
C ASP A 43 17.95 -19.90 -12.54
N LEU A 44 17.05 -18.91 -12.58
CA LEU A 44 15.68 -19.04 -12.08
C LEU A 44 14.69 -18.16 -12.85
N PHE A 45 13.61 -18.78 -13.30
CA PHE A 45 12.43 -18.11 -13.84
C PHE A 45 11.39 -17.99 -12.74
N VAL A 46 11.04 -16.75 -12.39
CA VAL A 46 10.02 -16.43 -11.39
C VAL A 46 8.89 -15.65 -12.08
N PRO A 47 7.75 -16.30 -12.38
CA PRO A 47 6.60 -15.59 -12.92
C PRO A 47 5.97 -14.75 -11.80
N PHE A 48 5.66 -13.50 -12.11
CA PHE A 48 4.86 -12.63 -11.24
C PHE A 48 3.40 -12.73 -11.68
N PHE A 49 2.54 -13.14 -10.75
CA PHE A 49 1.11 -13.15 -10.99
C PHE A 49 0.52 -11.76 -10.79
N PRO A 50 -0.52 -11.40 -11.57
CA PRO A 50 -1.20 -10.13 -11.38
C PRO A 50 -1.85 -10.08 -9.99
N LEU A 51 -1.92 -8.89 -9.40
CA LEU A 51 -2.44 -8.73 -8.05
C LEU A 51 -3.96 -8.85 -8.06
N ASP A 52 -4.50 -9.78 -7.27
CA ASP A 52 -5.92 -9.82 -6.96
C ASP A 52 -6.30 -8.75 -5.93
N ARG A 53 -7.60 -8.65 -5.62
CA ARG A 53 -8.11 -7.69 -4.64
C ARG A 53 -7.44 -7.84 -3.26
N ALA A 54 -7.27 -9.06 -2.76
CA ALA A 54 -6.68 -9.30 -1.45
C ALA A 54 -5.21 -8.84 -1.40
N ALA A 55 -4.46 -9.09 -2.47
CA ALA A 55 -3.09 -8.61 -2.59
C ALA A 55 -3.02 -7.07 -2.67
N VAL A 56 -3.96 -6.42 -3.36
CA VAL A 56 -4.06 -4.95 -3.38
C VAL A 56 -4.38 -4.39 -1.99
N GLU A 57 -5.32 -5.00 -1.26
CA GLU A 57 -5.64 -4.62 0.13
C GLU A 57 -4.42 -4.72 1.04
N ALA A 58 -3.63 -5.79 0.91
CA ALA A 58 -2.36 -5.94 1.63
C ALA A 58 -1.33 -4.87 1.27
N VAL A 59 -1.22 -4.51 -0.02
CA VAL A 59 -0.34 -3.43 -0.49
C VAL A 59 -0.78 -2.07 0.07
N VAL A 60 -2.07 -1.76 0.04
CA VAL A 60 -2.63 -0.52 0.60
C VAL A 60 -2.38 -0.44 2.11
N ALA A 61 -2.67 -1.52 2.85
CA ALA A 61 -2.43 -1.59 4.28
C ALA A 61 -0.94 -1.42 4.63
N SER A 62 -0.04 -2.04 3.85
CA SER A 62 1.40 -1.86 4.00
C SER A 62 1.83 -0.41 3.80
N HIS A 63 1.30 0.26 2.77
CA HIS A 63 1.57 1.67 2.53
C HIS A 63 1.08 2.58 3.67
N LEU A 64 -0.10 2.32 4.23
CA LEU A 64 -0.62 3.06 5.39
C LEU A 64 0.26 2.87 6.62
N ARG A 65 0.60 1.62 6.96
CA ARG A 65 1.50 1.31 8.10
C ARG A 65 2.87 1.95 7.94
N ARG A 66 3.41 2.00 6.72
CA ARG A 66 4.71 2.64 6.45
C ARG A 66 4.72 4.14 6.73
N VAL A 67 3.56 4.81 6.71
CA VAL A 67 3.46 6.23 7.12
C VAL A 67 3.53 6.39 8.64
N LEU A 68 3.20 5.34 9.40
CA LEU A 68 3.26 5.34 10.87
C LEU A 68 4.64 5.01 11.41
N SER A 69 5.32 4.01 10.85
CA SER A 69 6.42 3.32 11.55
C SER A 69 7.78 4.03 11.62
N HIS A 70 8.03 5.15 10.93
CA HIS A 70 9.24 5.99 11.03
C HIS A 70 10.61 5.30 11.32
N THR A 71 10.86 4.09 10.82
CA THR A 71 12.13 3.37 11.02
C THR A 71 12.62 2.76 9.71
N GLY A 72 13.04 3.62 8.78
CA GLY A 72 13.65 3.17 7.52
C GLY A 72 14.43 4.29 6.82
N PRO A 73 15.76 4.15 6.64
CA PRO A 73 16.60 5.19 6.04
C PRO A 73 16.60 5.24 4.50
N HIS A 74 15.77 4.46 3.79
CA HIS A 74 15.83 4.43 2.32
C HIS A 74 14.46 4.45 1.66
N THR A 75 14.48 4.95 0.42
CA THR A 75 13.42 5.00 -0.60
C THR A 75 12.36 6.10 -0.45
N THR A 76 12.56 7.19 -1.21
CA THR A 76 11.51 7.85 -2.03
C THR A 76 10.12 7.84 -1.40
N ALA A 77 10.04 8.22 -0.12
CA ALA A 77 8.83 8.10 0.66
C ALA A 77 7.79 9.04 0.07
N LEU A 78 6.91 8.40 -0.73
CA LEU A 78 5.60 8.76 -1.21
C LEU A 78 5.32 10.25 -1.03
N ALA A 79 5.24 11.00 -2.14
CA ALA A 79 4.91 12.42 -2.12
C ALA A 79 3.70 12.72 -1.20
N TRP A 80 2.72 11.80 -1.13
CA TRP A 80 1.60 11.90 -0.20
C TRP A 80 1.96 11.72 1.27
N ALA A 81 2.86 10.80 1.64
CA ALA A 81 3.36 10.67 3.01
C ALA A 81 4.14 11.92 3.43
N ARG A 82 4.79 12.60 2.47
CA ARG A 82 5.39 13.93 2.66
C ARG A 82 4.36 15.04 2.70
N SER A 83 3.28 14.99 1.94
CA SER A 83 2.17 15.96 1.98
C SER A 83 1.37 15.87 3.28
N VAL A 84 1.05 14.65 3.72
CA VAL A 84 0.51 14.36 5.05
C VAL A 84 1.48 14.79 6.14
N ARG A 85 2.80 14.83 5.86
CA ARG A 85 3.83 15.40 6.75
C ARG A 85 4.01 16.92 6.67
N ARG A 86 3.80 17.56 5.53
CA ARG A 86 3.93 19.03 5.37
C ARG A 86 2.66 19.78 5.74
N ALA A 87 1.50 19.15 5.64
CA ALA A 87 0.28 19.65 6.28
C ALA A 87 0.41 19.68 7.83
N ARG A 88 1.50 19.12 8.38
CA ARG A 88 1.85 19.11 9.80
C ARG A 88 2.70 20.33 10.15
N ALA A 89 2.13 21.25 10.91
CA ALA A 89 2.89 22.09 11.82
C ALA A 89 3.25 21.34 13.14
N GLY A 90 3.22 20.00 13.14
CA GLY A 90 3.59 19.14 14.26
C GLY A 90 3.14 17.69 14.03
N GLU A 91 4.00 16.74 14.35
CA GLU A 91 3.86 15.32 13.98
C GLU A 91 2.60 14.68 14.56
N LEU A 92 1.79 14.02 13.73
CA LEU A 92 0.68 13.16 14.20
C LEU A 92 1.25 12.06 15.10
N ARG A 93 0.64 11.83 16.26
CA ARG A 93 1.03 10.76 17.20
C ARG A 93 0.67 9.38 16.67
N GLY A 94 -0.42 9.26 15.93
CA GLY A 94 -0.86 7.99 15.35
C GLY A 94 -1.98 8.15 14.32
N LEU A 95 -2.23 7.07 13.59
CA LEU A 95 -3.31 6.91 12.62
C LEU A 95 -3.91 5.52 12.86
N SER A 96 -5.22 5.47 13.11
CA SER A 96 -6.00 4.25 13.25
C SER A 96 -7.01 4.18 12.11
N TRP A 97 -7.45 2.96 11.77
CA TRP A 97 -8.47 2.72 10.75
C TRP A 97 -9.08 1.33 10.96
N ASP A 98 -10.32 1.17 10.52
CA ASP A 98 -10.96 -0.15 10.43
C ASP A 98 -10.66 -0.85 9.09
N THR A 99 -11.08 -2.11 8.97
CA THR A 99 -10.93 -2.89 7.73
C THR A 99 -11.66 -2.26 6.54
N ARG A 100 -12.79 -1.56 6.78
CA ARG A 100 -13.60 -0.94 5.72
C ARG A 100 -12.83 0.16 4.99
N VAL A 101 -11.93 0.87 5.69
CA VAL A 101 -11.03 1.85 5.05
C VAL A 101 -10.10 1.17 4.04
N ILE A 102 -9.58 -0.02 4.34
CA ILE A 102 -8.70 -0.76 3.42
C ILE A 102 -9.50 -1.25 2.20
N GLU A 103 -10.69 -1.82 2.44
CA GLU A 103 -11.58 -2.29 1.38
C GLU A 103 -12.00 -1.15 0.44
N PHE A 104 -12.35 0.01 1.03
CA PHE A 104 -12.69 1.23 0.31
C PHE A 104 -11.51 1.73 -0.53
N LEU A 105 -10.32 1.82 0.05
CA LEU A 105 -9.14 2.29 -0.68
C LEU A 105 -8.78 1.31 -1.82
N ALA A 106 -8.86 0.01 -1.58
CA ALA A 106 -8.65 -1.00 -2.61
C ALA A 106 -9.73 -0.92 -3.71
N SER A 107 -10.97 -0.52 -3.39
CA SER A 107 -12.03 -0.32 -4.40
C SER A 107 -11.80 0.88 -5.31
N GLN A 108 -10.82 1.74 -5.03
CA GLN A 108 -10.44 2.86 -5.89
C GLN A 108 -9.36 2.50 -6.91
N VAL A 109 -8.83 1.27 -6.88
CA VAL A 109 -7.88 0.74 -7.87
C VAL A 109 -8.67 0.12 -9.01
N GLU A 110 -8.18 0.27 -10.24
CA GLU A 110 -8.82 -0.32 -11.42
C GLU A 110 -8.53 -1.83 -11.53
N PHE A 111 -9.59 -2.62 -11.72
CA PHE A 111 -9.49 -4.07 -11.91
C PHE A 111 -10.07 -4.48 -13.26
N GLU A 112 -9.36 -5.38 -13.94
CA GLU A 112 -9.86 -6.11 -15.10
C GLU A 112 -9.85 -7.62 -14.79
N ARG A 113 -10.98 -8.30 -15.01
CA ARG A 113 -11.11 -9.76 -14.81
C ARG A 113 -10.67 -10.25 -13.42
N GLY A 114 -10.86 -9.42 -12.38
CA GLY A 114 -10.50 -9.73 -11.00
C GLY A 114 -9.06 -9.38 -10.60
N TYR A 115 -8.27 -8.78 -11.50
CA TYR A 115 -6.88 -8.40 -11.24
C TYR A 115 -6.64 -6.92 -11.46
N ALA A 116 -5.77 -6.32 -10.65
CA ALA A 116 -5.40 -4.91 -10.78
C ALA A 116 -4.65 -4.66 -12.10
N ILE A 117 -5.12 -3.69 -12.87
CA ILE A 117 -4.60 -3.39 -14.22
C ILE A 117 -3.15 -2.93 -14.14
N GLU A 118 -2.83 -1.99 -13.25
CA GLU A 118 -1.46 -1.52 -13.03
C GLU A 118 -0.79 -2.16 -11.80
N GLY A 119 -1.38 -3.22 -11.24
CA GLY A 119 -0.91 -3.84 -10.00
C GLY A 119 -0.90 -2.86 -8.81
N GLY A 120 0.13 -2.90 -7.98
CA GLY A 120 0.22 -2.07 -6.75
C GLY A 120 0.61 -0.60 -6.99
N LYS A 121 0.83 -0.19 -8.24
CA LYS A 121 1.35 1.14 -8.60
C LYS A 121 0.35 2.26 -8.29
N GLU A 122 -0.95 1.97 -8.34
CA GLU A 122 -2.03 2.95 -8.10
C GLU A 122 -2.22 3.29 -6.62
N ALA A 123 -1.85 2.39 -5.70
CA ALA A 123 -2.10 2.54 -4.26
C ALA A 123 -1.58 3.87 -3.67
N PRO A 124 -0.35 4.33 -3.98
CA PRO A 124 0.12 5.67 -3.60
C PRO A 124 -0.78 6.84 -4.02
N ALA A 125 -1.31 6.79 -5.24
CA ALA A 125 -2.15 7.87 -5.79
C ALA A 125 -3.52 7.88 -5.11
N VAL A 126 -4.11 6.69 -4.91
CA VAL A 126 -5.34 6.51 -4.14
C VAL A 126 -5.18 7.06 -2.71
N LEU A 127 -4.12 6.67 -2.00
CA LEU A 127 -3.85 7.17 -0.64
C LEU A 127 -3.67 8.69 -0.63
N SER A 128 -2.96 9.24 -1.62
CA SER A 128 -2.84 10.69 -1.78
C SER A 128 -4.19 11.37 -1.91
N ARG A 129 -5.06 10.85 -2.77
CA ARG A 129 -6.36 11.44 -3.10
C ARG A 129 -7.34 11.39 -1.94
N PHE A 130 -7.43 10.26 -1.25
CA PHE A 130 -8.47 10.05 -0.23
C PHE A 130 -7.97 10.38 1.18
N VAL A 131 -6.81 9.85 1.58
CA VAL A 131 -6.30 10.04 2.96
C VAL A 131 -5.81 11.46 3.18
N THR A 132 -5.00 12.02 2.27
CA THR A 132 -4.52 13.42 2.42
C THR A 132 -5.68 14.40 2.41
N ARG A 133 -6.72 14.14 1.61
CA ARG A 133 -7.93 14.99 1.56
C ARG A 133 -8.70 14.94 2.88
N ALA A 134 -8.92 13.75 3.44
CA ALA A 134 -9.58 13.58 4.73
C ALA A 134 -8.84 14.34 5.85
N ILE A 135 -7.52 14.14 5.94
CA ILE A 135 -6.68 14.82 6.94
C ILE A 135 -6.71 16.33 6.74
N ARG A 136 -6.61 16.82 5.49
CA ARG A 136 -6.65 18.25 5.20
C ARG A 136 -7.99 18.89 5.60
N LYS A 137 -9.12 18.22 5.32
CA LYS A 137 -10.45 18.68 5.76
C LYS A 137 -10.50 18.84 7.28
N LEU A 138 -9.99 17.85 8.03
CA LEU A 138 -9.91 17.89 9.48
C LEU A 138 -9.04 19.07 9.98
N THR A 139 -7.85 19.28 9.38
CA THR A 139 -6.99 20.42 9.73
C THR A 139 -7.68 21.76 9.47
N THR A 140 -8.35 21.92 8.33
CA THR A 140 -9.07 23.15 7.99
C THR A 140 -10.25 23.39 8.93
N ALA A 141 -11.03 22.35 9.27
CA ALA A 141 -12.15 22.47 10.20
C ALA A 141 -11.68 22.94 11.60
N ARG A 142 -10.52 22.49 12.07
CA ARG A 142 -9.93 22.94 13.34
C ARG A 142 -9.29 24.33 13.28
N GLY A 143 -8.73 24.72 12.13
CA GLY A 143 -8.09 26.03 11.96
C GLY A 143 -9.05 27.19 11.64
N GLY A 144 -10.33 26.90 11.37
CA GLY A 144 -11.33 27.91 10.95
C GLY A 144 -12.07 28.62 12.08
N GLY A 145 -11.80 28.31 13.34
CA GLY A 145 -12.45 28.93 14.50
C GLY A 145 -11.59 30.05 15.13
N GLY A 146 -11.91 31.31 14.83
CA GLY A 146 -11.47 32.47 15.61
C GLY A 146 -10.09 33.03 15.25
N GLY A 147 -10.03 34.34 14.97
CA GLY A 147 -8.80 35.04 14.65
C GLY A 147 -7.77 35.06 15.78
N GLY A 148 -6.49 35.03 15.41
CA GLY A 148 -5.36 35.35 16.27
C GLY A 148 -4.55 34.15 16.76
N GLY A 149 -3.30 34.05 16.26
CA GLY A 149 -2.23 33.27 16.89
C GLY A 149 -2.17 31.79 16.48
N GLY A 150 -1.01 31.35 16.00
CA GLY A 150 -0.81 30.00 15.47
C GLY A 150 -1.08 28.89 16.50
N GLY A 151 -1.82 27.87 16.07
CA GLY A 151 -2.14 26.72 16.94
C GLY A 151 -3.08 25.66 16.36
N GLY A 152 -3.63 25.80 15.14
CA GLY A 152 -4.57 24.85 14.53
C GLY A 152 -3.94 23.57 13.95
N GLY A 153 -2.92 23.01 14.62
CA GLY A 153 -2.19 21.83 14.16
C GLY A 153 -2.79 20.53 14.69
N LEU A 154 -2.73 19.44 13.90
CA LEU A 154 -2.93 18.07 14.39
C LEU A 154 -1.69 17.54 15.14
N SER A 155 -0.90 18.44 15.74
CA SER A 155 0.34 18.09 16.42
C SER A 155 0.04 17.22 17.63
N GLY A 156 0.67 16.05 17.72
CA GLY A 156 0.48 15.11 18.82
C GLY A 156 -0.89 14.40 18.82
N ALA A 157 -1.76 14.64 17.84
CA ALA A 157 -3.07 13.99 17.77
C ALA A 157 -2.96 12.57 17.22
N ARG A 158 -3.79 11.65 17.75
CA ARG A 158 -4.11 10.37 17.12
C ARG A 158 -5.35 10.57 16.25
N VAL A 159 -5.29 10.14 14.99
CA VAL A 159 -6.36 10.35 14.02
C VAL A 159 -6.96 9.02 13.62
N ARG A 160 -8.29 8.92 13.66
CA ARG A 160 -9.03 7.79 13.11
C ARG A 160 -9.49 8.11 11.70
N LEU A 161 -9.26 7.19 10.78
CA LEU A 161 -9.89 7.20 9.46
C LEU A 161 -11.12 6.28 9.49
N ALA A 162 -12.19 6.77 8.90
CA ALA A 162 -13.41 6.00 8.67
C ALA A 162 -13.95 6.29 7.26
N VAL A 163 -14.70 5.36 6.70
CA VAL A 163 -15.50 5.59 5.50
C VAL A 163 -16.74 6.39 5.90
N ALA A 164 -17.03 7.47 5.17
CA ALA A 164 -18.22 8.28 5.38
C ALA A 164 -19.51 7.44 5.21
N ASP A 165 -20.62 7.93 5.78
CA ASP A 165 -21.93 7.26 5.69
C ASP A 165 -22.41 7.12 4.24
N ASP A 166 -22.00 8.03 3.35
CA ASP A 166 -22.31 7.98 1.92
C ASP A 166 -21.47 6.94 1.14
N GLY A 167 -20.46 6.35 1.78
CA GLY A 167 -19.56 5.36 1.20
C GLY A 167 -18.56 5.91 0.17
N ASN A 168 -18.54 7.22 -0.09
CA ASN A 168 -17.81 7.81 -1.23
C ASN A 168 -16.53 8.55 -0.82
N GLU A 169 -16.36 8.82 0.46
CA GLU A 169 -15.17 9.50 0.96
C GLU A 169 -14.65 8.96 2.28
N LEU A 170 -13.41 9.30 2.58
CA LEU A 170 -12.83 9.10 3.90
C LEU A 170 -13.04 10.34 4.76
N VAL A 171 -13.40 10.11 6.01
CA VAL A 171 -13.46 11.12 7.07
C VAL A 171 -12.34 10.85 8.04
N ALA A 172 -11.73 11.93 8.55
CA ALA A 172 -10.73 11.88 9.59
C ALA A 172 -11.29 12.56 10.85
N SER A 173 -11.18 11.90 12.00
CA SER A 173 -11.50 12.45 13.32
C SER A 173 -10.29 12.32 14.25
N VAL A 174 -10.24 13.14 15.30
CA VAL A 174 -9.22 12.97 16.35
C VAL A 174 -9.81 12.06 17.42
N GLU A 175 -9.08 11.01 17.76
CA GLU A 175 -9.44 10.14 18.87
C GLU A 175 -9.21 10.90 20.17
N SER A 176 -10.23 10.93 21.04
CA SER A 176 -10.10 11.48 22.40
C SER A 176 -9.33 10.50 23.29
N GLU A 177 -8.72 11.00 24.36
CA GLU A 177 -7.99 10.15 25.32
C GLU A 177 -8.91 9.08 25.97
N GLU A 178 -10.21 9.34 26.06
CA GLU A 178 -11.22 8.40 26.57
C GLU A 178 -11.43 7.20 25.63
N GLU A 179 -11.44 7.43 24.31
CA GLU A 179 -11.50 6.35 23.30
C GLU A 179 -10.21 5.52 23.28
N GLU A 180 -9.07 6.13 23.58
CA GLU A 180 -7.77 5.45 23.70
C GLU A 180 -7.74 4.50 24.92
N GLU A 181 -8.31 4.89 26.06
CA GLU A 181 -8.42 4.02 27.23
C GLU A 181 -9.42 2.87 27.03
N GLU A 182 -10.53 3.10 26.33
CA GLU A 182 -11.53 2.07 26.07
C GLU A 182 -11.02 1.01 25.09
N GLU A 183 -10.34 1.42 24.01
CA GLU A 183 -9.74 0.49 23.05
C GLU A 183 -8.53 -0.26 23.64
N ALA A 184 -7.73 0.40 24.50
CA ALA A 184 -6.65 -0.27 25.24
C ALA A 184 -7.20 -1.29 26.26
N ARG A 185 -8.31 -0.99 26.94
CA ARG A 185 -9.00 -1.94 27.82
C ARG A 185 -9.64 -3.09 27.03
N ALA A 186 -10.21 -2.83 25.86
CA ALA A 186 -10.76 -3.85 24.98
C ALA A 186 -9.67 -4.77 24.40
N ALA A 187 -8.51 -4.23 24.02
CA ALA A 187 -7.37 -5.00 23.53
C ALA A 187 -6.64 -5.77 24.65
N ALA A 188 -6.69 -5.30 25.90
CA ALA A 188 -6.12 -5.96 27.07
C ALA A 188 -7.10 -6.94 27.75
N GLY A 189 -8.36 -6.98 27.33
CA GLY A 189 -9.43 -7.81 27.90
C GLY A 189 -9.75 -9.03 27.06
N GLU A 190 -8.86 -10.02 27.05
CA GLU A 190 -9.31 -11.42 26.91
C GLU A 190 -9.96 -11.82 28.23
N ALA A 191 -11.29 -12.00 28.19
CA ALA A 191 -12.05 -12.81 29.13
C ALA A 191 -12.38 -14.14 28.46
#